data_AF-A0A6G3MJY8-F1
#
_entry.id   AF-A0A6G3MJY8-F1
#
_cell.length_a   1.000
_cell.length_b   1.000
_cell.length_c   1.000
_cell.angle_alpha   90.00
_cell.angle_beta   90.00
_cell.angle_gamma   90.00
#
_symmetry.space_group_name_H-M   'P 1'
#
loop_
_entity.id
_entity.type
_entity.pdbx_description
1 polymer ?
#
loop_
_entity_poly.entity_id
_entity_poly.type
_entity_poly.pdbx_seq_one_letter_code
_entity_poly.pdbx_strand_id
1 'polypeptide(L)'
;MDAYMLFKATKGLGTDESALRFVLCSKSSNDINSIKQRYFCLFKKNLTDEIKDDTSGLFRDILVNLCDNNRETCQIIDKTVILKDIDFLSEFSCSKIDK
;
A
#
# COMPACT_ATOMS: atom_id res chain seq x y z
N MET A 1 -11.55 -12.47 -6.11
CA MET A 1 -11.43 -11.45 -7.18
C MET A 1 -10.08 -10.76 -7.08
N ASP A 2 -9.80 -10.08 -5.96
CA ASP A 2 -8.60 -9.25 -5.77
C ASP A 2 -7.28 -9.99 -6.01
N ALA A 3 -7.11 -11.21 -5.48
CA ALA A 3 -5.90 -12.02 -5.72
C ALA A 3 -5.65 -12.31 -7.21
N TYR A 4 -6.71 -12.51 -8.00
CA TYR A 4 -6.60 -12.76 -9.44
C TYR A 4 -6.26 -11.47 -10.20
N MET A 5 -6.81 -10.32 -9.77
CA MET A 5 -6.45 -9.03 -10.34
C MET A 5 -4.98 -8.68 -10.08
N LEU A 6 -4.49 -8.94 -8.86
CA LEU A 6 -3.06 -8.77 -8.53
C LEU A 6 -2.17 -9.68 -9.37
N PHE A 7 -2.55 -10.95 -9.53
CA PHE A 7 -1.79 -11.88 -10.36
C PHE A 7 -1.75 -11.45 -11.82
N LYS A 8 -2.85 -10.91 -12.34
CA LYS A 8 -2.90 -10.39 -13.72
C LYS A 8 -2.10 -9.09 -13.86
N ALA A 9 -2.03 -8.28 -12.80
CA ALA A 9 -1.25 -7.04 -12.78
C ALA A 9 0.27 -7.31 -12.75
N THR A 10 0.70 -8.43 -12.18
CA THR A 10 2.11 -8.88 -12.14
C THR A 10 2.47 -9.76 -13.36
N LYS A 11 1.52 -10.53 -13.90
CA LYS A 11 1.75 -11.35 -15.11
C LYS A 11 1.78 -10.51 -16.40
N GLY A 12 2.97 -10.15 -16.88
CA GLY A 12 3.14 -9.58 -18.22
C GLY A 12 4.55 -9.06 -18.53
N LEU A 13 4.72 -8.53 -19.74
CA LEU A 13 5.86 -7.65 -20.07
C LEU A 13 5.54 -6.25 -19.55
N GLY A 14 5.70 -6.07 -18.24
CA GLY A 14 5.34 -4.86 -17.52
C GLY A 14 4.29 -5.10 -16.44
N THR A 15 4.15 -4.14 -15.53
CA THR A 15 3.30 -4.22 -14.34
C THR A 15 2.14 -3.24 -14.47
N ASP A 16 0.91 -3.68 -14.21
CA ASP A 16 -0.22 -2.74 -14.09
C ASP A 16 -0.17 -2.08 -12.69
N GLU A 17 0.68 -1.06 -12.60
CA GLU A 17 0.93 -0.30 -11.38
C GLU A 17 -0.35 0.34 -10.82
N SER A 18 -1.30 0.69 -11.70
CA SER A 18 -2.56 1.32 -11.31
C SER A 18 -3.48 0.33 -10.60
N ALA A 19 -3.63 -0.86 -11.16
CA ALA A 19 -4.40 -1.93 -10.52
C ALA A 19 -3.77 -2.37 -9.19
N LEU A 20 -2.44 -2.50 -9.16
CA LEU A 20 -1.70 -2.89 -7.96
C LEU A 20 -1.86 -1.84 -6.84
N ARG A 21 -1.67 -0.55 -7.18
CA ARG A 21 -1.88 0.58 -6.25
C ARG A 21 -3.32 0.62 -5.75
N PHE A 22 -4.30 0.52 -6.65
CA PHE A 22 -5.71 0.62 -6.28
C PHE A 22 -6.12 -0.46 -5.27
N VAL A 23 -5.76 -1.73 -5.54
CA VAL A 23 -6.07 -2.83 -4.63
C VAL A 23 -5.35 -2.67 -3.28
N LEU A 24 -4.07 -2.28 -3.27
CA LEU A 24 -3.32 -2.16 -2.00
C LEU A 24 -3.71 -0.92 -1.17
N CYS A 25 -4.07 0.18 -1.81
CA CYS A 25 -4.48 1.41 -1.11
C CYS A 25 -5.94 1.36 -0.63
N SER A 26 -6.84 0.69 -1.35
CA SER A 26 -8.27 0.67 -1.00
C SER A 26 -8.64 -0.39 0.04
N LYS A 27 -7.75 -1.35 0.35
CA LYS A 27 -8.06 -2.49 1.21
C LYS A 27 -7.58 -2.28 2.64
N SER A 28 -8.38 -2.75 3.59
CA SER A 28 -8.04 -2.74 5.02
C SER A 28 -6.96 -3.79 5.34
N SER A 29 -6.37 -3.70 6.52
CA SER A 29 -5.32 -4.62 6.96
C SER A 29 -5.76 -6.08 6.99
N ASN A 30 -6.99 -6.34 7.47
CA ASN A 30 -7.57 -7.69 7.47
C ASN A 30 -7.85 -8.20 6.06
N ASP A 31 -8.30 -7.32 5.16
CA ASP A 31 -8.51 -7.68 3.76
C ASP A 31 -7.19 -8.03 3.07
N ILE A 32 -6.13 -7.25 3.30
CA ILE A 32 -4.80 -7.53 2.72
C ILE A 32 -4.28 -8.89 3.17
N ASN A 33 -4.43 -9.25 4.45
CA ASN A 33 -4.03 -10.58 4.94
C ASN A 33 -4.86 -11.69 4.30
N SER A 34 -6.18 -11.48 4.17
CA SER A 34 -7.07 -12.43 3.50
C SER A 34 -6.70 -12.61 2.01
N ILE A 35 -6.34 -11.52 1.34
CA ILE A 35 -5.88 -11.52 -0.05
C ILE A 35 -4.54 -12.24 -0.17
N LYS A 36 -3.57 -11.99 0.73
CA LYS A 36 -2.27 -12.70 0.78
C LYS A 36 -2.48 -14.21 0.90
N GLN A 37 -3.33 -14.65 1.83
CA GLN A 37 -3.66 -16.08 1.99
C GLN A 37 -4.34 -16.65 0.74
N ARG A 38 -5.32 -15.93 0.17
CA ARG A 38 -6.02 -16.38 -1.03
C ARG A 38 -5.07 -16.47 -2.24
N TYR A 39 -4.16 -15.51 -2.38
CA TYR A 39 -3.14 -15.47 -3.42
C TYR A 39 -2.20 -16.67 -3.30
N PHE A 40 -1.71 -16.96 -2.09
CA PHE A 40 -0.88 -18.13 -1.83
C PHE A 40 -1.63 -19.45 -2.12
N CYS A 41 -2.90 -19.56 -1.75
CA CYS A 41 -3.69 -20.76 -2.03
C CYS A 41 -3.90 -21.00 -3.54
N LEU A 42 -4.09 -19.94 -4.33
CA LEU A 42 -4.38 -20.02 -5.76
C LEU A 42 -3.11 -20.21 -6.61
N PHE A 43 -2.05 -19.47 -6.30
CA PHE A 43 -0.86 -19.37 -7.15
C PHE A 43 0.40 -19.98 -6.51
N LYS A 44 0.32 -20.43 -5.25
CA LYS A 44 1.45 -21.01 -4.48
C LYS A 44 2.68 -20.10 -4.43
N LYS A 45 2.44 -18.79 -4.49
CA LYS A 45 3.45 -17.73 -4.42
C LYS A 45 3.07 -16.73 -3.36
N ASN A 46 4.06 -16.08 -2.76
CA ASN A 46 3.82 -14.96 -1.85
C ASN A 46 3.59 -13.69 -2.68
N LEU A 47 2.53 -12.97 -2.32
CA LEU A 47 2.20 -11.69 -2.96
C LEU A 47 3.32 -10.65 -2.77
N THR A 48 3.91 -10.58 -1.57
CA THR A 48 4.99 -9.60 -1.29
C THR A 48 6.24 -9.85 -2.12
N ASP A 49 6.57 -11.11 -2.40
CA ASP A 49 7.76 -11.47 -3.20
C ASP A 49 7.53 -11.11 -4.67
N GLU A 50 6.36 -11.43 -5.23
CA GLU A 50 6.00 -11.01 -6.60
C GLU A 50 6.02 -9.49 -6.78
N ILE A 51 5.54 -8.73 -5.79
CA ILE A 51 5.61 -7.27 -5.83
C ILE A 51 7.07 -6.80 -5.84
N LYS A 52 7.96 -7.44 -5.07
CA LYS A 52 9.38 -7.08 -5.02
C LYS A 52 10.11 -7.39 -6.32
N ASP A 53 9.73 -8.46 -6.98
CA ASP A 53 10.35 -8.92 -8.23
C ASP A 53 9.89 -8.09 -9.43
N ASP A 54 8.61 -7.69 -9.45
CA ASP A 54 8.01 -6.96 -10.59
C ASP A 54 8.00 -5.43 -10.44
N THR A 55 8.43 -4.89 -9.29
CA THR A 55 8.53 -3.43 -9.07
C THR A 55 9.90 -3.03 -8.54
N SER A 56 10.30 -1.79 -8.80
CA SER A 56 11.63 -1.28 -8.40
C SER A 56 11.56 0.13 -7.82
N GLY A 57 12.65 0.52 -7.13
CA GLY A 57 12.79 1.86 -6.53
C GLY A 57 11.78 2.17 -5.42
N LEU A 58 11.49 3.45 -5.23
CA LEU A 58 10.58 3.96 -4.20
C LEU A 58 9.18 3.37 -4.30
N PHE A 59 8.73 3.04 -5.52
CA PHE A 59 7.40 2.47 -5.73
C PHE A 59 7.26 1.10 -5.07
N ARG A 60 8.26 0.23 -5.25
CA ARG A 60 8.32 -1.07 -4.57
C ARG A 60 8.27 -0.91 -3.06
N ASP A 61 9.10 -0.03 -2.52
CA ASP A 61 9.25 0.11 -1.07
C ASP A 61 7.94 0.59 -0.42
N ILE A 62 7.22 1.51 -1.08
CA ILE A 62 5.87 1.93 -0.67
C ILE A 62 4.89 0.76 -0.71
N LEU A 63 4.86 -0.01 -1.81
CA LEU A 63 3.92 -1.12 -1.96
C LEU A 63 4.17 -2.24 -0.95
N VAL A 64 5.43 -2.59 -0.70
CA VAL A 64 5.81 -3.58 0.32
C VAL A 64 5.36 -3.10 1.71
N ASN A 65 5.57 -1.82 2.04
CA ASN A 65 5.12 -1.25 3.30
C ASN A 65 3.58 -1.27 3.46
N LEU A 66 2.85 -0.96 2.38
CA LEU A 66 1.39 -1.07 2.37
C LEU A 66 0.92 -2.52 2.54
N CYS A 67 1.67 -3.48 1.99
CA CYS A 67 1.35 -4.90 2.08
C CYS A 67 1.67 -5.46 3.48
N ASP A 68 2.79 -5.05 4.07
CA ASP A 68 3.26 -5.50 5.39
C ASP A 68 2.57 -4.81 6.56
N ASN A 69 1.62 -3.91 6.26
CA ASN A 69 0.62 -3.44 7.22
C ASN A 69 1.20 -2.70 8.42
N ASN A 70 2.09 -1.74 8.17
CA ASN A 70 2.51 -0.78 9.19
C ASN A 70 1.54 0.42 9.32
N ARG A 71 0.29 0.29 8.86
CA ARG A 71 -0.74 1.31 9.10
C ARG A 71 -1.14 1.17 10.55
N GLU A 72 -0.58 2.00 11.43
CA GLU A 72 -1.00 2.04 12.82
C GLU A 72 -2.51 2.27 12.88
N THR A 73 -3.25 1.24 13.28
CA THR A 73 -4.68 1.38 13.60
C THR A 73 -4.75 1.98 14.99
N CYS A 74 -4.62 3.30 15.11
CA CYS A 74 -4.84 3.98 16.37
C CYS A 74 -6.33 3.83 16.75
N GLN A 75 -6.66 2.89 17.64
CA GLN A 75 -8.02 2.74 18.20
C GLN A 75 -8.31 3.71 19.35
N ILE A 76 -7.46 4.70 19.59
CA ILE A 76 -7.76 5.85 20.44
C ILE A 76 -7.27 7.07 19.67
N ILE A 77 -8.19 7.91 19.22
CA ILE A 77 -7.86 9.18 18.61
C ILE A 77 -7.41 10.11 19.74
N ASP A 78 -6.13 10.04 20.08
CA ASP A 78 -5.54 10.99 21.01
C ASP A 78 -5.53 12.36 20.32
N LYS A 79 -6.27 13.34 20.89
CA LYS A 79 -6.34 14.71 20.36
C LYS A 79 -4.94 15.30 20.12
N THR A 80 -3.95 14.85 20.90
CA THR A 80 -2.57 15.30 20.77
C THR A 80 -1.90 14.86 19.46
N VAL A 81 -2.28 13.71 18.88
CA VAL A 81 -1.76 13.24 17.59
C VAL A 81 -2.37 14.04 16.44
N ILE A 82 -3.69 14.29 16.48
CA ILE A 82 -4.37 15.14 15.47
C ILE A 82 -3.74 16.53 15.42
N LEU A 83 -3.50 17.15 16.58
CA LEU A 83 -2.96 18.51 16.63
C LEU A 83 -1.54 18.58 16.06
N LYS A 84 -0.69 17.59 16.37
CA LYS A 84 0.66 17.51 15.78
C LYS A 84 0.64 17.34 14.27
N ASP A 85 -0.25 16.49 13.75
CA ASP A 85 -0.39 16.29 12.30
C ASP A 85 -0.93 17.55 11.61
N ILE A 86 -1.89 18.26 12.22
CA ILE A 86 -2.42 19.53 11.69
C ILE A 86 -1.34 20.60 11.65
N ASP A 87 -0.56 20.74 12.73
CA ASP A 87 0.52 21.71 12.81
C ASP A 87 1.60 21.42 11.77
N PHE A 88 1.99 20.15 11.62
CA PHE A 88 2.95 19.71 10.61
C PHE A 88 2.47 19.95 9.17
N LEU A 89 1.19 19.67 8.87
CA LEU A 89 0.61 19.92 7.55
C LEU A 89 0.52 21.43 7.24
N SER A 90 0.31 22.27 8.26
CA SER A 90 0.27 23.72 8.10
C SER A 90 1.62 24.30 7.64
N GLU A 91 2.73 23.80 8.19
CA GLU A 91 4.10 24.19 7.80
C GLU A 91 4.44 23.79 6.36
N PHE A 92 4.00 22.60 5.94
CA PHE A 92 4.22 22.11 4.57
C PHE A 92 3.44 22.91 3.52
N SER A 93 2.29 23.49 3.87
CA SER A 93 1.50 24.31 2.95
C SER A 93 2.12 25.68 2.66
N CYS A 94 2.94 26.21 3.57
CA CYS A 94 3.50 27.56 3.47
C CYS A 94 4.73 27.65 2.55
N SER A 95 5.40 26.53 2.27
CA SER A 95 6.64 26.51 1.45
C SER A 95 6.43 26.56 -0.08
N LYS A 96 5.20 26.78 -0.57
CA LYS A 96 4.89 26.79 -2.01
C LYS A 96 4.07 27.97 -2.53
N ILE A 97 3.95 29.05 -1.75
CA ILE A 97 3.33 30.29 -2.23
C ILE A 97 4.36 31.40 -2.56
N ASP A 98 5.62 31.26 -2.14
CA ASP A 98 6.68 32.22 -2.48
C ASP A 98 7.74 31.62 -3.43
N LYS A 99 7.41 31.48 -4.72
CA LYS A 99 8.36 31.59 -5.85
C LYS A 99 7.67 31.64 -7.20
#